data_AF-A0A257NFJ1-F1
#
_entry.id   AF-A0A257NFJ1-F1
#
_cell.length_a   1.000
_cell.length_b   1.000
_cell.length_c   1.000
_cell.angle_alpha   90.00
_cell.angle_beta   90.00
_cell.angle_gamma   90.00
#
_symmetry.space_group_name_H-M   'P 1'
#
loop_
_entity.id
_entity.type
_entity.pdbx_description
1 polymer ?
#
loop_
_entity_poly.entity_id
_entity_poly.type
_entity_poly.pdbx_seq_one_letter_code
_entity_poly.pdbx_strand_id
1 'polypeptide(L)'
;MHRQKQITTDIKTLTPSHWSAVKSILSKENFPPAINSFADTYADYLTGLIAIKVLAEGQPLRPDAFVVTHDAMTPEEKAVLERLRDQQILSLLKSVNSGRPDWGYALLVNMARFIAVDLSLQLGQWVFIDDFAMDSEWVSADQVAQYAEEMQVQIKDSLNNLIQTRKALLNPDGLTESNYSKLEMSANRYFELLKGRHHKSIRYIGENALPTKSINVPDWIVPELTQQQLKTALKELDNYENKFLQELAEHYRYDLITRNCVTELFRTIDQALLQQNKSGVDPSKHDELLMRESMKRLGGNISASYNFIPFVSFQSVQEHYKVTTSAVLSSYRGQQLEKLYARNNGLMVSLRESNTFTSTLYTYNPDDAFFVFFTDDNLVLRPIFGLFNTAAGIGQSIFGFLSWPFDYGKNLKSGATGVLMSLPELL
;
A
#
# COMPACT_ATOMS: atom_id res chain seq x y z
N MET A 1 -29.46 21.87 7.42
CA MET A 1 -29.52 22.19 8.87
C MET A 1 -29.86 21.00 9.76
N HIS A 2 -30.87 20.17 9.47
CA HIS A 2 -31.21 19.02 10.33
C HIS A 2 -30.07 17.98 10.44
N ARG A 3 -29.50 17.55 9.31
CA ARG A 3 -28.39 16.59 9.27
C ARG A 3 -27.12 17.08 9.97
N GLN A 4 -26.83 18.38 9.91
CA GLN A 4 -25.71 18.99 10.63
C GLN A 4 -25.86 18.84 12.15
N LYS A 5 -27.06 19.11 12.68
CA LYS A 5 -27.36 18.94 14.10
C LYS A 5 -27.28 17.47 14.52
N GLN A 6 -27.76 16.57 13.66
CA GLN A 6 -27.64 15.12 13.89
C GLN A 6 -26.18 14.70 14.02
N ILE A 7 -25.33 14.98 13.02
CA ILE A 7 -23.90 14.60 13.05
C ILE A 7 -23.17 15.25 14.24
N THR A 8 -23.50 16.50 14.58
CA THR A 8 -22.93 17.17 15.75
C THR A 8 -23.28 16.43 17.04
N THR A 9 -24.51 15.93 17.14
CA THR A 9 -24.95 15.11 18.27
C THR A 9 -24.21 13.77 18.26
N ASP A 10 -24.15 13.11 17.11
CA ASP A 10 -23.47 11.82 16.94
C ASP A 10 -21.99 11.90 17.37
N ILE A 11 -21.26 12.96 16.99
CA ILE A 11 -19.87 13.21 17.43
C ILE A 11 -19.80 13.37 18.94
N LYS A 12 -20.65 14.23 19.53
CA LYS A 12 -20.64 14.50 20.97
C LYS A 12 -20.92 13.24 21.79
N THR A 13 -21.84 12.40 21.31
CA THR A 13 -22.22 11.15 21.97
C THR A 13 -21.34 9.96 21.58
N LEU A 14 -20.36 10.15 20.71
CA LEU A 14 -19.51 9.07 20.22
C LEU A 14 -18.71 8.47 21.38
N THR A 15 -18.85 7.17 21.59
CA THR A 15 -18.12 6.42 22.61
C THR A 15 -17.06 5.53 21.99
N PRO A 16 -15.90 5.33 22.63
CA PRO A 16 -14.90 4.36 22.18
C PRO A 16 -15.52 2.98 21.96
N SER A 17 -15.10 2.29 20.89
CA SER A 17 -15.55 0.94 20.58
C SER A 17 -15.25 0.00 21.75
N HIS A 18 -16.21 -0.85 22.10
CA HIS A 18 -16.02 -1.88 23.12
C HIS A 18 -15.20 -3.04 22.55
N TRP A 19 -13.87 -2.90 22.58
CA TRP A 19 -12.92 -3.90 22.10
C TRP A 19 -13.05 -5.25 22.83
N SER A 20 -13.59 -5.25 24.06
CA SER A 20 -13.83 -6.46 24.86
C SER A 20 -14.83 -7.43 24.25
N ALA A 21 -15.71 -6.99 23.34
CA ALA A 21 -16.77 -7.80 22.74
C ALA A 21 -16.41 -8.39 21.36
N VAL A 22 -15.25 -8.03 20.80
CA VAL A 22 -14.81 -8.55 19.50
C VAL A 22 -14.38 -10.01 19.71
N LYS A 23 -15.22 -10.96 19.26
CA LYS A 23 -14.86 -12.38 19.17
C LYS A 23 -13.60 -12.50 18.32
N SER A 24 -12.72 -13.46 18.65
CA SER A 24 -11.57 -13.77 17.80
C SER A 24 -12.07 -14.02 16.38
N ILE A 25 -11.64 -13.16 15.45
CA ILE A 25 -11.99 -13.22 14.02
C ILE A 25 -10.91 -13.99 13.26
N LEU A 26 -9.83 -14.39 13.95
CA LEU A 26 -8.67 -15.01 13.35
C LEU A 26 -8.92 -16.50 13.17
N SER A 27 -8.68 -16.97 11.95
CA SER A 27 -8.53 -18.39 11.64
C SER A 27 -7.30 -18.57 10.78
N LYS A 28 -6.76 -19.80 10.71
CA LYS A 28 -5.60 -20.09 9.86
C LYS A 28 -5.78 -19.67 8.39
N GLU A 29 -7.03 -19.58 7.94
CA GLU A 29 -7.41 -19.36 6.55
C GLU A 29 -7.93 -17.96 6.26
N ASN A 30 -8.35 -17.19 7.27
CA ASN A 30 -8.96 -15.87 7.11
C ASN A 30 -8.16 -14.83 7.88
N PHE A 31 -7.55 -13.88 7.15
CA PHE A 31 -7.02 -12.67 7.76
C PHE A 31 -8.18 -11.82 8.33
N PRO A 32 -7.94 -11.07 9.42
CA PRO A 32 -8.96 -10.24 10.02
C PRO A 32 -9.36 -9.13 9.03
N PRO A 33 -10.66 -8.80 8.91
CA PRO A 33 -11.07 -7.62 8.17
C PRO A 33 -10.55 -6.36 8.87
N ALA A 34 -10.40 -5.27 8.11
CA ALA A 34 -10.15 -3.96 8.71
C ALA A 34 -11.27 -3.62 9.71
N ILE A 35 -10.90 -3.25 10.92
CA ILE A 35 -11.85 -2.88 11.98
C ILE A 35 -12.10 -1.39 11.87
N ASN A 36 -13.37 -1.00 11.68
CA ASN A 36 -13.77 0.40 11.76
C ASN A 36 -13.60 0.88 13.22
N SER A 37 -12.58 1.68 13.46
CA SER A 37 -12.23 2.15 14.80
C SER A 37 -13.07 3.35 15.24
N PHE A 38 -12.95 3.71 16.52
CA PHE A 38 -13.48 4.97 17.04
C PHE A 38 -12.93 6.18 16.27
N ALA A 39 -11.64 6.16 15.91
CA ALA A 39 -11.00 7.23 15.17
C ALA A 39 -11.54 7.34 13.75
N ASP A 40 -11.75 6.20 13.07
CA ASP A 40 -12.34 6.16 11.73
C ASP A 40 -13.77 6.70 11.73
N THR A 41 -14.58 6.27 12.70
CA THR A 41 -15.97 6.76 12.85
C THR A 41 -16.02 8.26 13.16
N TYR A 42 -15.13 8.74 14.04
CA TYR A 42 -15.00 10.16 14.34
C TYR A 42 -14.58 10.96 13.10
N ALA A 43 -13.59 10.47 12.34
CA ALA A 43 -13.12 11.10 11.12
C ALA A 43 -14.22 11.14 10.04
N ASP A 44 -15.02 10.09 9.89
CA ASP A 44 -16.15 10.03 8.97
C ASP A 44 -17.22 11.07 9.32
N TYR A 45 -17.61 11.18 10.60
CA TYR A 45 -18.55 12.21 11.03
C TYR A 45 -18.01 13.62 10.84
N LEU A 46 -16.75 13.85 11.21
CA LEU A 46 -16.11 15.15 11.07
C LEU A 46 -16.03 15.58 9.60
N THR A 47 -15.65 14.64 8.72
CA THR A 47 -15.61 14.86 7.27
C THR A 47 -17.01 15.15 6.72
N GLY A 48 -18.04 14.43 7.17
CA GLY A 48 -19.44 14.71 6.83
C GLY A 48 -19.90 16.10 7.26
N LEU A 49 -19.48 16.54 8.44
CA LEU A 49 -19.83 17.86 8.97
C LEU A 49 -19.14 18.98 8.18
N ILE A 50 -17.87 18.79 7.82
CA ILE A 50 -17.12 19.68 6.93
C ILE A 50 -17.81 19.75 5.55
N ALA A 51 -18.21 18.61 4.99
CA ALA A 51 -18.86 18.56 3.68
C ALA A 51 -20.17 19.36 3.65
N ILE A 52 -21.00 19.26 4.70
CA ILE A 52 -22.21 20.08 4.84
C ILE A 52 -21.87 21.57 4.95
N LYS A 53 -20.82 21.92 5.70
CA LYS A 53 -20.38 23.31 5.86
C LYS A 53 -19.93 23.90 4.52
N VAL A 54 -19.06 23.20 3.79
CA VAL A 54 -18.59 23.60 2.45
C VAL A 54 -19.76 23.80 1.50
N LEU A 55 -20.71 22.85 1.49
CA LEU A 55 -21.91 22.94 0.65
C LEU A 55 -22.81 24.12 1.02
N ALA A 56 -23.03 24.37 2.31
CA ALA A 56 -23.90 25.44 2.79
C ALA A 56 -23.30 26.85 2.57
N GLU A 57 -21.97 26.97 2.68
CA GLU A 57 -21.24 28.22 2.51
C GLU A 57 -20.85 28.49 1.04
N GLY A 58 -20.98 27.49 0.16
CA GLY A 58 -20.60 27.61 -1.24
C GLY A 58 -19.11 27.90 -1.43
N GLN A 59 -18.25 27.29 -0.62
CA GLN A 59 -16.81 27.58 -0.66
C GLN A 59 -16.21 27.17 -2.01
N PRO A 60 -15.41 28.05 -2.65
CA PRO A 60 -14.75 27.71 -3.90
C PRO A 60 -13.59 26.72 -3.67
N LEU A 61 -13.17 26.05 -4.74
CA LEU A 61 -11.92 25.30 -4.74
C LEU A 61 -10.73 26.25 -4.51
N ARG A 62 -9.71 25.75 -3.82
CA ARG A 62 -8.45 26.46 -3.71
C ARG A 62 -7.79 26.59 -5.08
N PRO A 63 -7.02 27.66 -5.36
CA PRO A 63 -6.40 27.85 -6.67
C PRO A 63 -5.44 26.73 -7.10
N ASP A 64 -4.88 26.00 -6.15
CA ASP A 64 -3.96 24.86 -6.35
C ASP A 64 -4.68 23.50 -6.38
N ALA A 65 -6.00 23.47 -6.22
CA ALA A 65 -6.79 22.23 -6.20
C ALA A 65 -7.15 21.73 -7.61
N PHE A 66 -6.84 22.48 -8.66
CA PHE A 66 -7.13 22.10 -10.03
C PHE A 66 -6.06 22.58 -11.01
N VAL A 67 -6.01 21.93 -12.17
CA VAL A 67 -5.13 22.25 -13.28
C VAL A 67 -6.00 22.66 -14.46
N VAL A 68 -5.86 23.93 -14.88
CA VAL A 68 -6.44 24.42 -16.14
C VAL A 68 -5.48 24.07 -17.27
N THR A 69 -5.98 23.32 -18.24
CA THR A 69 -5.21 22.96 -19.43
C THR A 69 -5.49 23.96 -20.55
N HIS A 70 -4.58 24.05 -21.53
CA HIS A 70 -4.84 24.81 -22.77
C HIS A 70 -5.41 23.90 -23.88
N ASP A 71 -5.77 22.67 -23.54
CA ASP A 71 -6.28 21.69 -24.49
C ASP A 71 -7.77 21.94 -24.72
N ALA A 72 -8.12 22.29 -25.96
CA ALA A 72 -9.50 22.48 -26.36
C ALA A 72 -10.29 21.15 -26.31
N MET A 73 -11.55 21.26 -25.91
CA MET A 73 -12.49 20.14 -25.95
C MET A 73 -13.14 20.02 -27.31
N THR A 74 -13.32 18.79 -27.80
CA THR A 74 -14.14 18.57 -29.00
C THR A 74 -15.64 18.71 -28.67
N PRO A 75 -16.50 18.92 -29.68
CA PRO A 75 -17.95 18.94 -29.46
C PRO A 75 -18.49 17.65 -28.82
N GLU A 76 -17.93 16.49 -29.17
CA GLU A 76 -18.32 15.20 -28.61
C GLU A 76 -17.93 15.10 -27.12
N GLU A 77 -16.72 15.53 -26.77
CA GLU A 77 -16.25 15.57 -25.38
C GLU A 77 -17.08 16.52 -24.53
N LYS A 78 -17.44 17.69 -25.08
CA LYS A 78 -18.34 18.64 -24.43
C LYS A 78 -19.69 17.98 -24.10
N ALA A 79 -20.28 17.26 -25.05
CA ALA A 79 -21.54 16.54 -24.82
C ALA A 79 -21.41 15.42 -23.78
N VAL A 80 -20.25 14.76 -23.68
CA VAL A 80 -19.97 13.79 -22.60
C VAL A 80 -19.89 14.49 -21.24
N LEU A 81 -19.21 15.62 -21.14
CA LEU A 81 -19.08 16.38 -19.90
C LEU A 81 -20.40 16.99 -19.43
N GLU A 82 -21.25 17.46 -20.35
CA GLU A 82 -22.60 17.91 -20.00
C GLU A 82 -23.41 16.78 -19.33
N ARG A 83 -23.36 15.57 -19.90
CA ARG A 83 -23.98 14.38 -19.28
C ARG A 83 -23.36 14.04 -17.92
N LEU A 84 -22.03 14.13 -17.79
CA LEU A 84 -21.34 13.88 -16.53
C LEU A 84 -21.78 14.87 -15.45
N ARG A 85 -21.85 16.16 -15.79
CA ARG A 85 -22.30 17.22 -14.90
C ARG A 85 -23.70 16.92 -14.38
N ASP A 86 -24.61 16.55 -15.27
CA ASP A 86 -26.00 16.24 -14.90
C ASP A 86 -26.08 14.99 -14.00
N GLN A 87 -25.28 13.95 -14.28
CA GLN A 87 -25.16 12.77 -13.41
C GLN A 87 -24.56 13.10 -12.02
N GLN A 88 -23.58 14.00 -11.98
CA GLN A 88 -22.97 14.47 -10.74
C GLN A 88 -23.97 15.24 -9.88
N ILE A 89 -24.81 16.10 -10.48
CA ILE A 89 -25.87 16.81 -9.74
C ILE A 89 -26.79 15.81 -9.04
N LEU A 90 -27.28 14.80 -9.76
CA LEU A 90 -28.13 13.76 -9.18
C LEU A 90 -27.41 12.96 -8.07
N SER A 91 -26.13 12.66 -8.28
CA SER A 91 -25.31 11.93 -7.31
C SER A 91 -25.06 12.76 -6.05
N LEU A 92 -24.77 14.06 -6.17
CA LEU A 92 -24.58 14.98 -5.06
C LEU A 92 -25.85 15.07 -4.19
N LEU A 93 -27.02 15.19 -4.81
CA LEU A 93 -28.31 15.22 -4.10
C LEU A 93 -28.56 13.92 -3.32
N LYS A 94 -28.17 12.78 -3.87
CA LYS A 94 -28.27 11.47 -3.21
C LYS A 94 -27.27 11.33 -2.07
N SER A 95 -26.03 11.78 -2.26
CA SER A 95 -24.92 11.62 -1.31
C SER A 95 -25.17 12.33 0.03
N VAL A 96 -25.82 13.50 0.02
CA VAL A 96 -26.17 14.23 1.25
C VAL A 96 -27.06 13.42 2.18
N ASN A 97 -27.85 12.46 1.67
CA ASN A 97 -28.72 11.61 2.48
C ASN A 97 -28.22 10.17 2.63
N SER A 98 -27.01 9.86 2.14
CA SER A 98 -26.49 8.50 2.15
C SER A 98 -26.17 8.00 3.56
N GLY A 99 -26.38 6.71 3.80
CA GLY A 99 -25.96 6.00 5.02
C GLY A 99 -24.67 5.19 4.85
N ARG A 100 -24.01 5.28 3.68
CA ARG A 100 -22.68 4.69 3.49
C ARG A 100 -21.67 5.34 4.45
N PRO A 101 -20.58 4.60 4.81
CA PRO A 101 -19.19 4.99 5.08
C PRO A 101 -18.81 6.48 5.13
N ASP A 102 -17.57 6.88 4.95
CA ASP A 102 -17.07 7.93 4.03
C ASP A 102 -17.99 8.89 3.18
N TRP A 103 -19.31 9.02 3.36
CA TRP A 103 -20.21 9.80 2.49
C TRP A 103 -19.80 11.28 2.40
N GLY A 104 -19.25 11.83 3.48
CA GLY A 104 -18.72 13.20 3.53
C GLY A 104 -17.56 13.39 2.56
N TYR A 105 -16.64 12.42 2.53
CA TYR A 105 -15.51 12.41 1.61
C TYR A 105 -16.00 12.29 0.17
N ALA A 106 -16.89 11.34 -0.11
CA ALA A 106 -17.48 11.16 -1.43
C ALA A 106 -18.23 12.41 -1.91
N LEU A 107 -18.91 13.13 -1.01
CA LEU A 107 -19.58 14.39 -1.32
C LEU A 107 -18.57 15.48 -1.71
N LEU A 108 -17.49 15.65 -0.93
CA LEU A 108 -16.43 16.62 -1.21
C LEU A 108 -15.76 16.39 -2.57
N VAL A 109 -15.40 15.13 -2.87
CA VAL A 109 -14.79 14.76 -4.16
C VAL A 109 -15.73 15.06 -5.33
N ASN A 110 -17.01 14.69 -5.20
CA ASN A 110 -17.99 14.95 -6.26
C ASN A 110 -18.27 16.45 -6.45
N MET A 111 -18.25 17.25 -5.37
CA MET A 111 -18.38 18.70 -5.48
C MET A 111 -17.19 19.31 -6.21
N ALA A 112 -15.96 18.87 -5.88
CA ALA A 112 -14.76 19.32 -6.55
C ALA A 112 -14.81 19.00 -8.05
N ARG A 113 -15.10 17.74 -8.39
CA ARG A 113 -15.23 17.31 -9.80
C ARG A 113 -16.34 18.07 -10.53
N PHE A 114 -17.48 18.30 -9.89
CA PHE A 114 -18.55 19.11 -10.47
C PHE A 114 -18.06 20.52 -10.82
N ILE A 115 -17.34 21.18 -9.91
CA ILE A 115 -16.77 22.52 -10.15
C ILE A 115 -15.77 22.49 -11.31
N ALA A 116 -14.88 21.49 -11.38
CA ALA A 116 -13.91 21.36 -12.47
C ALA A 116 -14.58 21.07 -13.82
N VAL A 117 -15.59 20.21 -13.86
CA VAL A 117 -16.38 19.92 -15.06
C VAL A 117 -17.12 21.16 -15.53
N ASP A 118 -17.78 21.89 -14.63
CA ASP A 118 -18.50 23.11 -15.00
C ASP A 118 -17.54 24.20 -15.51
N LEU A 119 -16.38 24.36 -14.86
CA LEU A 119 -15.35 25.29 -15.32
C LEU A 119 -14.79 24.87 -16.69
N SER A 120 -14.62 23.57 -16.93
CA SER A 120 -14.21 23.06 -18.25
C SER A 120 -15.22 23.49 -19.32
N LEU A 121 -16.51 23.25 -19.09
CA LEU A 121 -17.60 23.59 -20.00
C LEU A 121 -17.69 25.10 -20.28
N GLN A 122 -17.45 25.94 -19.27
CA GLN A 122 -17.43 27.39 -19.40
C GLN A 122 -16.25 27.91 -20.23
N LEU A 123 -15.06 27.33 -20.03
CA LEU A 123 -13.83 27.76 -20.71
C LEU A 123 -13.67 27.14 -22.11
N GLY A 124 -14.36 26.02 -22.40
CA GLY A 124 -14.12 25.22 -23.61
C GLY A 124 -12.77 24.50 -23.60
N GLN A 125 -12.13 24.41 -22.44
CA GLN A 125 -10.84 23.78 -22.20
C GLN A 125 -10.98 22.74 -21.09
N TRP A 126 -10.12 21.73 -21.07
CA TRP A 126 -10.13 20.76 -19.97
C TRP A 126 -9.61 21.39 -18.67
N VAL A 127 -10.33 21.14 -17.57
CA VAL A 127 -9.92 21.42 -16.20
C VAL A 127 -10.04 20.13 -15.39
N PHE A 128 -8.98 19.78 -14.66
CA PHE A 128 -8.92 18.58 -13.83
C PHE A 128 -8.63 18.93 -12.38
N ILE A 129 -9.15 18.15 -11.43
CA ILE A 129 -8.75 18.27 -10.03
C ILE A 129 -7.31 17.74 -9.88
N ASP A 130 -6.49 18.45 -9.10
CA ASP A 130 -5.13 17.99 -8.77
C ASP A 130 -5.20 16.79 -7.83
N ASP A 131 -4.84 15.62 -8.34
CA ASP A 131 -5.00 14.32 -7.68
C ASP A 131 -3.72 13.81 -7.00
N PHE A 132 -2.61 14.53 -7.14
CA PHE A 132 -1.37 14.23 -6.45
C PHE A 132 -1.52 14.41 -4.93
N ALA A 133 -1.01 13.43 -4.19
CA ALA A 133 -0.88 13.46 -2.75
C ALA A 133 0.00 14.64 -2.28
N MET A 134 -0.18 15.07 -1.03
CA MET A 134 0.62 16.17 -0.47
C MET A 134 2.07 15.75 -0.19
N ASP A 135 2.29 14.46 0.03
CA ASP A 135 3.58 13.81 0.30
C ASP A 135 4.18 13.14 -0.95
N SER A 136 3.70 13.51 -2.15
CA SER A 136 4.27 13.06 -3.41
C SER A 136 5.79 13.21 -3.46
N GLU A 137 6.46 12.23 -4.05
CA GLU A 137 7.91 12.29 -4.27
C GLU A 137 8.22 13.35 -5.32
N TRP A 138 9.21 14.20 -5.04
CA TRP A 138 9.63 15.28 -5.92
C TRP A 138 10.96 14.95 -6.61
N VAL A 139 11.03 15.24 -7.90
CA VAL A 139 12.27 15.27 -8.66
C VAL A 139 12.64 16.74 -8.88
N SER A 140 13.86 17.11 -8.48
CA SER A 140 14.37 18.47 -8.61
C SER A 140 14.60 18.85 -10.08
N ALA A 141 14.62 20.14 -10.37
CA ALA A 141 14.92 20.66 -11.71
C ALA A 141 16.24 20.13 -12.29
N ASP A 142 17.29 20.02 -11.46
CA ASP A 142 18.60 19.51 -11.88
C ASP A 142 18.54 18.03 -12.28
N GLN A 143 17.78 17.23 -11.52
CA GLN A 143 17.55 15.81 -11.86
C GLN A 143 16.71 15.66 -13.12
N VAL A 144 15.69 16.51 -13.32
CA VAL A 144 14.91 16.53 -14.58
C VAL A 144 15.83 16.84 -15.77
N ALA A 145 16.74 17.80 -15.62
CA ALA A 145 17.71 18.15 -16.66
C ALA A 145 18.71 17.01 -16.93
N GLN A 146 19.15 16.31 -15.88
CA GLN A 146 20.06 15.17 -15.99
C GLN A 146 19.45 13.99 -16.78
N TYR A 147 18.16 13.72 -16.58
CA TYR A 147 17.44 12.60 -17.20
C TYR A 147 16.46 13.06 -18.29
N ALA A 148 16.85 14.10 -19.05
CA ALA A 148 15.95 14.77 -19.98
C ALA A 148 15.41 13.83 -21.08
N GLU A 149 16.22 12.89 -21.58
CA GLU A 149 15.82 11.94 -22.62
C GLU A 149 14.77 10.95 -22.11
N GLU A 150 15.00 10.36 -20.93
CA GLU A 150 14.05 9.45 -20.28
C GLU A 150 12.74 10.16 -19.95
N MET A 151 12.82 11.43 -19.53
CA MET A 151 11.64 12.26 -19.28
C MET A 151 10.82 12.50 -20.55
N GLN A 152 11.44 12.65 -21.73
CA GLN A 152 10.68 12.75 -22.98
C GLN A 152 9.91 11.47 -23.32
N VAL A 153 10.48 10.30 -23.02
CA VAL A 153 9.78 9.01 -23.19
C VAL A 153 8.55 8.96 -22.28
N GLN A 154 8.72 9.30 -21.00
CA GLN A 154 7.63 9.34 -20.02
C GLN A 154 6.52 10.34 -20.41
N ILE A 155 6.88 11.51 -20.93
CA ILE A 155 5.92 12.51 -21.43
C ILE A 155 5.11 11.94 -22.60
N LYS A 156 5.78 11.27 -23.55
CA LYS A 156 5.11 10.66 -24.71
C LYS A 156 4.15 9.56 -24.29
N ASP A 157 4.56 8.69 -23.37
CA ASP A 157 3.73 7.60 -22.86
C ASP A 157 2.52 8.15 -22.09
N SER A 158 2.72 9.18 -21.28
CA SER A 158 1.63 9.84 -20.55
C SER A 158 0.64 10.53 -21.48
N LEU A 159 1.12 11.16 -22.56
CA LEU A 159 0.26 11.73 -23.61
C LEU A 159 -0.58 10.64 -24.30
N ASN A 160 0.04 9.51 -24.65
CA ASN A 160 -0.68 8.39 -25.25
C ASN A 160 -1.78 7.88 -24.32
N ASN A 161 -1.50 7.76 -23.01
CA ASN A 161 -2.49 7.35 -22.02
C ASN A 161 -3.64 8.36 -21.90
N LEU A 162 -3.34 9.67 -21.88
CA LEU A 162 -4.35 10.73 -21.90
C LEU A 162 -5.26 10.63 -23.14
N ILE A 163 -4.68 10.42 -24.33
CA ILE A 163 -5.46 10.25 -25.57
C ILE A 163 -6.37 9.01 -25.49
N GLN A 164 -5.86 7.89 -24.96
CA GLN A 164 -6.66 6.66 -24.85
C GLN A 164 -7.81 6.81 -23.84
N THR A 165 -7.57 7.44 -22.69
CA THR A 165 -8.59 7.68 -21.68
C THR A 165 -9.67 8.67 -22.16
N ARG A 166 -9.30 9.71 -22.92
CA ARG A 166 -10.26 10.60 -23.60
C ARG A 166 -11.15 9.81 -24.57
N LYS A 167 -10.57 8.96 -25.42
CA LYS A 167 -11.34 8.11 -26.34
C LYS A 167 -12.27 7.15 -25.61
N ALA A 168 -11.82 6.57 -24.50
CA ALA A 168 -12.61 5.63 -23.71
C ALA A 168 -13.91 6.25 -23.18
N LEU A 169 -13.90 7.54 -22.83
CA LEU A 169 -15.09 8.27 -22.39
C LEU A 169 -16.13 8.50 -23.48
N LEU A 170 -15.71 8.52 -24.75
CA LEU A 170 -16.60 8.71 -25.89
C LEU A 170 -17.41 7.44 -26.23
N ASN A 171 -17.02 6.28 -25.69
CA ASN A 171 -17.77 5.05 -25.87
C ASN A 171 -19.14 5.12 -25.18
N PRO A 172 -20.18 4.45 -25.68
CA PRO A 172 -21.53 4.49 -25.11
C PRO A 172 -21.60 4.17 -23.61
N ASP A 173 -20.83 3.17 -23.16
CA ASP A 173 -20.71 2.76 -21.74
C ASP A 173 -19.43 3.31 -21.08
N GLY A 174 -18.78 4.27 -21.74
CA GLY A 174 -17.50 4.85 -21.32
C GLY A 174 -17.63 5.80 -20.14
N LEU A 175 -18.80 6.41 -19.94
CA LEU A 175 -19.02 7.41 -18.90
C LEU A 175 -19.29 6.76 -17.54
N THR A 176 -18.22 6.43 -16.83
CA THR A 176 -18.25 5.92 -15.46
C THR A 176 -17.32 6.73 -14.57
N GLU A 177 -17.57 6.73 -13.25
CA GLU A 177 -16.67 7.39 -12.29
C GLU A 177 -15.24 6.86 -12.39
N SER A 178 -15.08 5.54 -12.55
CA SER A 178 -13.77 4.90 -12.72
C SER A 178 -13.03 5.40 -13.97
N ASN A 179 -13.72 5.50 -15.10
CA ASN A 179 -13.11 5.98 -16.34
C ASN A 179 -12.80 7.48 -16.27
N TYR A 180 -13.63 8.29 -15.62
CA TYR A 180 -13.33 9.69 -15.38
C TYR A 180 -12.13 9.88 -14.45
N SER A 181 -12.03 9.10 -13.35
CA SER A 181 -10.83 9.11 -12.49
C SER A 181 -9.57 8.74 -13.27
N LYS A 182 -9.63 7.76 -14.18
CA LYS A 182 -8.48 7.40 -15.03
C LYS A 182 -8.08 8.54 -15.98
N LEU A 183 -9.06 9.26 -16.54
CA LEU A 183 -8.79 10.45 -17.34
C LEU A 183 -8.10 11.52 -16.49
N GLU A 184 -8.66 11.83 -15.32
CA GLU A 184 -8.11 12.80 -14.37
C GLU A 184 -6.66 12.48 -14.00
N MET A 185 -6.36 11.23 -13.63
CA MET A 185 -5.00 10.78 -13.35
C MET A 185 -4.07 10.88 -14.56
N SER A 186 -4.53 10.48 -15.74
CA SER A 186 -3.71 10.54 -16.95
C SER A 186 -3.39 11.98 -17.35
N ALA A 187 -4.34 12.89 -17.16
CA ALA A 187 -4.16 14.31 -17.40
C ALA A 187 -3.18 14.93 -16.40
N ASN A 188 -3.39 14.73 -15.09
CA ASN A 188 -2.49 15.23 -14.06
C ASN A 188 -1.05 14.75 -14.28
N ARG A 189 -0.86 13.44 -14.56
CA ARG A 189 0.44 12.88 -14.91
C ARG A 189 1.10 13.63 -16.06
N TYR A 190 0.39 13.75 -17.17
CA TYR A 190 0.93 14.38 -18.38
C TYR A 190 1.31 15.85 -18.15
N PHE A 191 0.41 16.64 -17.54
CA PHE A 191 0.65 18.06 -17.30
C PHE A 191 1.70 18.31 -16.21
N GLU A 192 1.86 17.41 -15.24
CA GLU A 192 2.95 17.47 -14.26
C GLU A 192 4.30 17.26 -14.94
N LEU A 193 4.44 16.22 -15.77
CA LEU A 193 5.68 15.96 -16.50
C LEU A 193 6.03 17.08 -17.49
N LEU A 194 5.03 17.73 -18.10
CA LEU A 194 5.26 18.88 -18.97
C LEU A 194 5.92 20.06 -18.25
N LYS A 195 5.69 20.25 -16.94
CA LYS A 195 6.40 21.27 -16.15
C LYS A 195 7.91 21.06 -16.18
N GLY A 196 8.36 19.81 -16.24
CA GLY A 196 9.77 19.43 -16.32
C GLY A 196 10.47 19.98 -17.56
N ARG A 197 9.76 20.17 -18.69
CA ARG A 197 10.33 20.82 -19.90
C ARG A 197 10.77 22.26 -19.66
N HIS A 198 10.21 22.90 -18.64
CA HIS A 198 10.54 24.27 -18.25
C HIS A 198 11.56 24.32 -17.10
N HIS A 199 12.33 23.24 -16.87
CA HIS A 199 13.31 23.12 -15.79
C HIS A 199 12.70 23.43 -14.41
N LYS A 200 11.47 22.96 -14.19
CA LYS A 200 10.80 23.04 -12.89
C LYS A 200 10.88 21.69 -12.21
N SER A 201 10.93 21.71 -10.88
CA SER A 201 10.70 20.51 -10.08
C SER A 201 9.30 19.95 -10.36
N ILE A 202 9.19 18.63 -10.34
CA ILE A 202 7.95 17.91 -10.65
C ILE A 202 7.65 16.88 -9.57
N ARG A 203 6.36 16.62 -9.35
CA ARG A 203 5.91 15.44 -8.60
C ARG A 203 6.03 14.22 -9.50
N TYR A 204 6.83 13.24 -9.09
CA TYR A 204 7.14 12.08 -9.92
C TYR A 204 6.28 10.85 -9.63
N ILE A 205 5.74 10.73 -8.42
CA ILE A 205 4.72 9.72 -8.06
C ILE A 205 3.76 10.29 -7.01
N GLY A 206 2.56 9.72 -6.94
CA GLY A 206 1.59 9.98 -5.86
C GLY A 206 0.21 10.43 -6.34
N GLU A 207 -0.11 10.19 -7.61
CA GLU A 207 -1.45 10.35 -8.18
C GLU A 207 -2.43 9.39 -7.49
N ASN A 208 -3.55 9.90 -7.02
CA ASN A 208 -4.60 9.11 -6.37
C ASN A 208 -5.86 9.03 -7.24
N ALA A 209 -6.46 7.84 -7.36
CA ALA A 209 -7.71 7.68 -8.10
C ALA A 209 -8.89 8.51 -7.54
N LEU A 210 -8.81 8.89 -6.26
CA LEU A 210 -9.68 9.87 -5.63
C LEU A 210 -8.80 10.99 -5.08
N PRO A 211 -9.01 12.25 -5.52
CA PRO A 211 -8.19 13.36 -5.09
C PRO A 211 -8.38 13.63 -3.59
N THR A 212 -7.28 13.77 -2.87
CA THR A 212 -7.28 14.04 -1.43
C THR A 212 -6.30 15.14 -1.08
N LYS A 213 -6.72 16.04 -0.19
CA LYS A 213 -5.88 17.08 0.40
C LYS A 213 -6.18 17.09 1.90
N SER A 214 -5.16 16.96 2.74
CA SER A 214 -5.38 16.96 4.18
C SER A 214 -5.57 18.37 4.71
N ILE A 215 -6.37 18.47 5.77
CA ILE A 215 -6.49 19.65 6.60
C ILE A 215 -6.12 19.27 8.02
N ASN A 216 -5.78 20.28 8.83
CA ASN A 216 -5.65 20.05 10.27
C ASN A 216 -6.99 19.56 10.81
N VAL A 217 -6.95 18.54 11.67
CA VAL A 217 -8.14 18.02 12.35
C VAL A 217 -8.78 19.17 13.12
N PRO A 218 -10.02 19.55 12.81
CA PRO A 218 -10.67 20.62 13.54
C PRO A 218 -10.92 20.24 15.00
N ASP A 219 -10.70 21.19 15.91
CA ASP A 219 -10.80 21.03 17.36
C ASP A 219 -12.10 21.61 17.95
N TRP A 220 -12.93 22.25 17.13
CA TRP A 220 -14.18 22.91 17.55
C TRP A 220 -15.33 21.94 17.85
N ILE A 221 -15.15 20.65 17.55
CA ILE A 221 -16.11 19.60 17.94
C ILE A 221 -15.36 18.33 18.27
N VAL A 222 -15.55 17.84 19.49
CA VAL A 222 -14.92 16.61 19.99
C VAL A 222 -15.96 15.80 20.76
N PRO A 223 -15.78 14.47 20.87
CA PRO A 223 -16.64 13.63 21.71
C PRO A 223 -16.62 14.05 23.18
N GLU A 224 -17.78 14.07 23.82
CA GLU A 224 -17.95 14.46 25.23
C GLU A 224 -17.62 13.27 26.14
N LEU A 225 -16.33 12.94 26.24
CA LEU A 225 -15.82 11.83 27.03
C LEU A 225 -15.19 12.32 28.34
N THR A 226 -15.51 11.64 29.44
CA THR A 226 -14.81 11.84 30.70
C THR A 226 -13.40 11.24 30.64
N GLN A 227 -12.47 11.79 31.43
CA GLN A 227 -11.12 11.21 31.55
C GLN A 227 -11.15 9.75 32.01
N GLN A 228 -12.14 9.36 32.82
CA GLN A 228 -12.29 7.98 33.27
C GLN A 228 -12.69 7.05 32.11
N GLN A 229 -13.63 7.46 31.26
CA GLN A 229 -14.00 6.70 30.06
C GLN A 229 -12.80 6.53 29.12
N LEU A 230 -12.01 7.59 28.92
CA LEU A 230 -10.81 7.52 28.07
C LEU A 230 -9.77 6.55 28.63
N LYS A 231 -9.48 6.62 29.94
CA LYS A 231 -8.54 5.70 30.59
C LYS A 231 -9.00 4.24 30.50
N THR A 232 -10.31 4.00 30.69
CA THR A 232 -10.88 2.65 30.55
C THR A 232 -10.74 2.15 29.11
N ALA A 233 -11.11 2.97 28.12
CA ALA A 233 -11.03 2.60 26.71
C ALA A 233 -9.61 2.33 26.23
N LEU A 234 -8.63 3.13 26.67
CA LEU A 234 -7.21 2.89 26.38
C LEU A 234 -6.74 1.56 26.97
N LYS A 235 -7.09 1.27 28.23
CA LYS A 235 -6.76 -0.02 28.86
C LYS A 235 -7.41 -1.20 28.13
N GLU A 236 -8.65 -1.05 27.67
CA GLU A 236 -9.34 -2.08 26.87
C GLU A 236 -8.67 -2.29 25.51
N LEU A 237 -8.22 -1.22 24.86
CA LEU A 237 -7.48 -1.27 23.60
C LEU A 237 -6.12 -1.97 23.79
N ASP A 238 -5.35 -1.61 24.83
CA ASP A 238 -4.07 -2.26 25.14
C ASP A 238 -4.26 -3.77 25.36
N ASN A 239 -5.30 -4.16 26.09
CA ASN A 239 -5.62 -5.58 26.31
C ASN A 239 -6.00 -6.28 25.00
N TYR A 240 -6.78 -5.61 24.15
CA TYR A 240 -7.16 -6.13 22.85
C TYR A 240 -5.95 -6.30 21.93
N GLU A 241 -5.08 -5.31 21.84
CA GLU A 241 -3.84 -5.36 21.04
C GLU A 241 -2.97 -6.55 21.48
N ASN A 242 -2.71 -6.68 22.78
CA ASN A 242 -1.92 -7.80 23.31
C ASN A 242 -2.54 -9.16 22.97
N LYS A 243 -3.86 -9.30 23.15
CA LYS A 243 -4.58 -10.53 22.79
C LYS A 243 -4.53 -10.79 21.29
N PHE A 244 -4.73 -9.76 20.47
CA PHE A 244 -4.72 -9.86 19.02
C PHE A 244 -3.32 -10.25 18.50
N LEU A 245 -2.25 -9.66 19.02
CA LEU A 245 -0.87 -10.05 18.70
C LEU A 245 -0.58 -11.49 19.10
N GLN A 246 -1.10 -11.95 20.25
CA GLN A 246 -0.98 -13.34 20.66
C GLN A 246 -1.72 -14.27 19.70
N GLU A 247 -2.98 -13.98 19.36
CA GLU A 247 -3.75 -14.78 18.40
C GLU A 247 -3.10 -14.75 17.00
N LEU A 248 -2.52 -13.62 16.58
CA LEU A 248 -1.74 -13.54 15.35
C LEU A 248 -0.51 -14.46 15.41
N ALA A 249 0.22 -14.44 16.52
CA ALA A 249 1.37 -15.31 16.72
C ALA A 249 0.96 -16.80 16.77
N GLU A 250 -0.21 -17.14 17.31
CA GLU A 250 -0.72 -18.52 17.35
C GLU A 250 -1.19 -19.00 15.97
N HIS A 251 -1.94 -18.15 15.25
CA HIS A 251 -2.57 -18.50 13.98
C HIS A 251 -1.74 -18.20 12.75
N TYR A 252 -0.66 -17.43 12.83
CA TYR A 252 0.20 -17.03 11.70
C TYR A 252 1.69 -17.09 12.02
N ARG A 253 2.10 -17.90 13.01
CA ARG A 253 3.51 -18.13 13.28
C ARG A 253 4.23 -18.60 12.02
N TYR A 254 5.35 -17.96 11.71
CA TYR A 254 6.29 -18.46 10.73
C TYR A 254 6.90 -19.78 11.24
N ASP A 255 6.86 -20.81 10.41
CA ASP A 255 7.47 -22.11 10.65
C ASP A 255 8.34 -22.48 9.45
N LEU A 256 9.63 -22.72 9.69
CA LEU A 256 10.62 -22.91 8.63
C LEU A 256 10.28 -24.06 7.67
N ILE A 257 9.54 -25.07 8.12
CA ILE A 257 9.27 -26.29 7.35
C ILE A 257 7.82 -26.29 6.87
N THR A 258 6.89 -26.02 7.77
CA THR A 258 5.46 -26.23 7.52
C THR A 258 4.72 -24.95 7.12
N ARG A 259 5.30 -23.78 7.39
CA ARG A 259 4.63 -22.50 7.17
C ARG A 259 5.59 -21.34 6.97
N ASN A 260 6.25 -21.36 5.82
CA ASN A 260 7.14 -20.30 5.37
C ASN A 260 6.58 -19.62 4.12
N CYS A 261 7.32 -18.65 3.58
CA CYS A 261 6.89 -17.89 2.39
C CYS A 261 6.56 -18.81 1.20
N VAL A 262 7.32 -19.88 1.00
CA VAL A 262 7.14 -20.80 -0.11
C VAL A 262 5.88 -21.65 0.08
N THR A 263 5.70 -22.24 1.26
CA THR A 263 4.52 -23.08 1.53
C THR A 263 3.25 -22.24 1.47
N GLU A 264 3.29 -20.97 1.89
CA GLU A 264 2.17 -20.04 1.80
C GLU A 264 1.87 -19.61 0.35
N LEU A 265 2.89 -19.44 -0.49
CA LEU A 265 2.72 -19.20 -1.93
C LEU A 265 2.02 -20.38 -2.61
N PHE A 266 2.50 -21.61 -2.40
CA PHE A 266 1.86 -22.80 -2.96
C PHE A 266 0.44 -22.99 -2.40
N ARG A 267 0.21 -22.78 -1.10
CA ARG A 267 -1.14 -22.80 -0.50
C ARG A 267 -2.08 -21.81 -1.18
N THR A 268 -1.60 -20.62 -1.50
CA THR A 268 -2.39 -19.59 -2.19
C THR A 268 -2.72 -20.00 -3.63
N ILE A 269 -1.74 -20.57 -4.35
CA ILE A 269 -1.95 -21.14 -5.69
C ILE A 269 -2.99 -22.25 -5.65
N ASP A 270 -2.85 -23.21 -4.73
CA ASP A 270 -3.77 -24.34 -4.55
C ASP A 270 -5.20 -23.86 -4.26
N GLN A 271 -5.36 -22.88 -3.36
CA GLN A 271 -6.66 -22.27 -3.07
C GLN A 271 -7.27 -21.59 -4.31
N ALA A 272 -6.48 -20.86 -5.10
CA ALA A 272 -6.96 -20.21 -6.31
C ALA A 272 -7.39 -21.24 -7.38
N LEU A 273 -6.68 -22.37 -7.50
CA LEU A 273 -7.04 -23.47 -8.39
C LEU A 273 -8.36 -24.14 -7.97
N LEU A 274 -8.56 -24.32 -6.65
CA LEU A 274 -9.77 -24.93 -6.10
C LEU A 274 -11.00 -24.02 -6.16
N GLN A 275 -10.87 -22.73 -5.84
CA GLN A 275 -12.00 -21.78 -5.81
C GLN A 275 -12.70 -21.62 -7.16
N GLN A 276 -12.01 -21.86 -8.28
CA GLN A 276 -12.62 -21.81 -9.60
C GLN A 276 -13.51 -23.02 -9.93
N ASN A 277 -13.41 -24.10 -9.15
CA ASN A 277 -14.33 -25.23 -9.20
C ASN A 277 -15.42 -25.04 -8.13
N LYS A 278 -16.54 -24.43 -8.52
CA LYS A 278 -17.67 -24.16 -7.60
C LYS A 278 -18.19 -25.45 -6.92
N SER A 279 -18.13 -25.45 -5.58
CA SER A 279 -18.96 -26.16 -4.59
C SER A 279 -19.21 -27.67 -4.75
N GLY A 280 -18.87 -28.44 -3.70
CA GLY A 280 -19.36 -29.80 -3.49
C GLY A 280 -18.37 -30.93 -3.71
N VAL A 281 -17.07 -30.62 -3.85
CA VAL A 281 -16.02 -31.64 -3.97
C VAL A 281 -15.81 -32.27 -2.59
N ASP A 282 -15.90 -33.59 -2.53
CA ASP A 282 -15.58 -34.38 -1.34
C ASP A 282 -14.15 -34.05 -0.86
N PRO A 283 -13.95 -33.70 0.42
CA PRO A 283 -12.63 -33.55 1.06
C PRO A 283 -11.61 -34.63 0.65
N SER A 284 -12.06 -35.88 0.49
CA SER A 284 -11.20 -37.01 0.12
C SER A 284 -10.63 -36.96 -1.30
N LYS A 285 -11.14 -36.09 -2.18
CA LYS A 285 -10.71 -35.95 -3.59
C LYS A 285 -9.97 -34.65 -3.90
N HIS A 286 -9.67 -33.84 -2.88
CA HIS A 286 -9.04 -32.52 -3.08
C HIS A 286 -7.66 -32.63 -3.73
N ASP A 287 -6.83 -33.58 -3.29
CA ASP A 287 -5.47 -33.74 -3.81
C ASP A 287 -5.45 -34.16 -5.28
N GLU A 288 -6.34 -35.07 -5.67
CA GLU A 288 -6.49 -35.50 -7.07
C GLU A 288 -6.95 -34.33 -7.96
N LEU A 289 -7.93 -33.55 -7.47
CA LEU A 289 -8.44 -32.39 -8.18
C LEU A 289 -7.38 -31.30 -8.32
N LEU A 290 -6.64 -31.00 -7.25
CA LEU A 290 -5.52 -30.05 -7.24
C LEU A 290 -4.47 -30.45 -8.27
N MET A 291 -4.04 -31.72 -8.23
CA MET A 291 -3.07 -32.24 -9.19
C MET A 291 -3.57 -32.05 -10.63
N ARG A 292 -4.83 -32.38 -10.90
CA ARG A 292 -5.42 -32.26 -12.23
C ARG A 292 -5.50 -30.80 -12.71
N GLU A 293 -5.97 -29.89 -11.85
CA GLU A 293 -6.08 -28.47 -12.21
C GLU A 293 -4.71 -27.81 -12.37
N SER A 294 -3.74 -28.15 -11.50
CA SER A 294 -2.36 -27.70 -11.62
C SER A 294 -1.73 -28.18 -12.93
N MET A 295 -1.85 -29.48 -13.26
CA MET A 295 -1.38 -30.03 -14.53
C MET A 295 -1.99 -29.31 -15.74
N LYS A 296 -3.30 -29.07 -15.70
CA LYS A 296 -4.04 -28.42 -16.79
C LYS A 296 -3.65 -26.96 -16.99
N ARG A 297 -3.50 -26.19 -15.92
CA ARG A 297 -3.34 -24.73 -15.97
C ARG A 297 -1.89 -24.28 -15.90
N LEU A 298 -1.10 -24.95 -15.07
CA LEU A 298 0.31 -24.63 -14.81
C LEU A 298 1.27 -25.57 -15.54
N GLY A 299 0.78 -26.66 -16.14
CA GLY A 299 1.61 -27.61 -16.92
C GLY A 299 2.30 -28.69 -16.09
N GLY A 300 2.13 -28.66 -14.76
CA GLY A 300 2.65 -29.68 -13.85
C GLY A 300 2.05 -29.56 -12.45
N ASN A 301 2.56 -30.34 -11.51
CA ASN A 301 2.18 -30.30 -10.10
C ASN A 301 3.44 -30.26 -9.22
N ILE A 302 3.42 -29.44 -8.17
CA ILE A 302 4.50 -29.28 -7.19
C ILE A 302 3.89 -29.37 -5.80
N SER A 303 4.47 -30.20 -4.94
CA SER A 303 4.06 -30.29 -3.54
C SER A 303 4.95 -29.43 -2.65
N ALA A 304 4.35 -28.51 -1.92
CA ALA A 304 5.04 -27.61 -1.00
C ALA A 304 5.81 -28.36 0.11
N SER A 305 5.30 -29.51 0.57
CA SER A 305 5.90 -30.30 1.66
C SER A 305 7.32 -30.78 1.37
N TYR A 306 7.69 -30.92 0.09
CA TYR A 306 9.03 -31.31 -0.36
C TYR A 306 9.82 -30.15 -0.98
N ASN A 307 9.14 -29.03 -1.22
CA ASN A 307 9.66 -27.84 -1.87
C ASN A 307 9.33 -26.64 -0.96
N PHE A 308 9.75 -26.69 0.30
CA PHE A 308 9.56 -25.58 1.24
C PHE A 308 10.79 -24.68 1.32
N ILE A 309 11.93 -25.12 0.75
CA ILE A 309 13.17 -24.34 0.70
C ILE A 309 13.14 -23.47 -0.56
N PRO A 310 13.32 -22.13 -0.47
CA PRO A 310 13.14 -21.21 -1.60
C PRO A 310 13.85 -21.60 -2.89
N PHE A 311 15.14 -21.93 -2.85
CA PHE A 311 15.90 -22.27 -4.06
C PHE A 311 15.47 -23.61 -4.68
N VAL A 312 15.17 -24.62 -3.85
CA VAL A 312 14.64 -25.93 -4.30
C VAL A 312 13.29 -25.72 -5.00
N SER A 313 12.48 -24.83 -4.45
CA SER A 313 11.14 -24.54 -4.93
C SER A 313 11.17 -23.79 -6.25
N PHE A 314 12.08 -22.82 -6.37
CA PHE A 314 12.35 -22.15 -7.63
C PHE A 314 12.76 -23.16 -8.71
N GLN A 315 13.69 -24.08 -8.40
CA GLN A 315 14.09 -25.13 -9.32
C GLN A 315 12.92 -26.04 -9.70
N SER A 316 12.12 -26.47 -8.73
CA SER A 316 10.93 -27.30 -8.97
C SER A 316 9.93 -26.60 -9.88
N VAL A 317 9.71 -25.30 -9.72
CA VAL A 317 8.85 -24.47 -10.60
C VAL A 317 9.40 -24.44 -12.02
N GLN A 318 10.71 -24.25 -12.20
CA GLN A 318 11.33 -24.26 -13.54
C GLN A 318 11.19 -25.62 -14.24
N GLU A 319 11.30 -26.72 -13.49
CA GLU A 319 11.29 -28.07 -14.04
C GLU A 319 9.87 -28.61 -14.30
N HIS A 320 8.91 -28.31 -13.41
CA HIS A 320 7.60 -28.95 -13.42
C HIS A 320 6.48 -28.04 -13.95
N TYR A 321 6.58 -26.72 -13.81
CA TYR A 321 5.58 -25.81 -14.39
C TYR A 321 5.99 -25.36 -15.78
N LYS A 322 5.00 -24.95 -16.58
CA LYS A 322 5.19 -24.37 -17.91
C LYS A 322 5.62 -22.90 -17.79
N VAL A 323 6.86 -22.70 -17.37
CA VAL A 323 7.48 -21.37 -17.29
C VAL A 323 7.82 -20.87 -18.71
N THR A 324 7.29 -19.72 -19.10
CA THR A 324 7.56 -19.10 -20.42
C THR A 324 8.69 -18.08 -20.37
N THR A 325 8.90 -17.44 -19.22
CA THR A 325 9.94 -16.43 -19.02
C THR A 325 10.34 -16.43 -17.55
N SER A 326 11.63 -16.24 -17.30
CA SER A 326 12.19 -16.07 -15.97
C SER A 326 13.06 -14.81 -15.98
N ALA A 327 12.91 -13.97 -14.98
CA ALA A 327 13.69 -12.75 -14.82
C ALA A 327 14.22 -12.68 -13.38
N VAL A 328 15.45 -12.20 -13.24
CA VAL A 328 16.07 -11.96 -11.93
C VAL A 328 15.90 -10.49 -11.60
N LEU A 329 15.32 -10.21 -10.43
CA LEU A 329 15.19 -8.86 -9.89
C LEU A 329 16.16 -8.71 -8.72
N SER A 330 17.02 -7.69 -8.78
CA SER A 330 17.92 -7.35 -7.67
C SER A 330 17.11 -6.96 -6.43
N SER A 331 17.58 -7.35 -5.25
CA SER A 331 17.01 -6.89 -3.98
C SER A 331 17.05 -5.36 -3.90
N TYR A 332 16.18 -4.76 -3.08
CA TYR A 332 16.19 -3.32 -2.86
C TYR A 332 17.59 -2.83 -2.46
N ARG A 333 18.24 -3.53 -1.53
CA ARG A 333 19.61 -3.23 -1.10
C ARG A 333 20.60 -3.30 -2.27
N GLY A 334 20.53 -4.34 -3.10
CA GLY A 334 21.37 -4.46 -4.30
C GLY A 334 21.21 -3.28 -5.25
N GLN A 335 19.97 -2.88 -5.53
CA GLN A 335 19.67 -1.71 -6.38
C GLN A 335 20.21 -0.41 -5.77
N GLN A 336 20.17 -0.24 -4.45
CA GLN A 336 20.73 0.94 -3.78
C GLN A 336 22.26 0.93 -3.74
N LEU A 337 22.87 -0.24 -3.56
CA LEU A 337 24.32 -0.41 -3.63
C LEU A 337 24.84 -0.03 -5.01
N GLU A 338 24.20 -0.49 -6.10
CA GLU A 338 24.55 -0.11 -7.48
C GLU A 338 24.56 1.42 -7.65
N LYS A 339 23.55 2.13 -7.12
CA LYS A 339 23.50 3.59 -7.15
C LYS A 339 24.65 4.24 -6.37
N LEU A 340 25.04 3.66 -5.24
CA LEU A 340 26.15 4.16 -4.42
C LEU A 340 27.50 3.94 -5.11
N TYR A 341 27.73 2.76 -5.67
CA TYR A 341 28.94 2.40 -6.42
C TYR A 341 29.10 3.28 -7.67
N ALA A 342 28.00 3.64 -8.34
CA ALA A 342 28.04 4.52 -9.51
C ALA A 342 28.47 5.97 -9.19
N ARG A 343 28.31 6.42 -7.94
CA ARG A 343 28.52 7.83 -7.54
C ARG A 343 29.73 8.06 -6.65
N ASN A 344 30.30 7.01 -6.05
CA ASN A 344 31.32 7.14 -5.01
C ASN A 344 32.50 6.19 -5.25
N ASN A 345 33.55 6.35 -4.45
CA ASN A 345 34.66 5.41 -4.43
C ASN A 345 34.18 4.02 -3.98
N GLY A 346 34.32 3.01 -4.84
CA GLY A 346 33.80 1.67 -4.58
C GLY A 346 34.40 0.98 -3.36
N LEU A 347 35.68 1.21 -3.03
CA LEU A 347 36.29 0.62 -1.83
C LEU A 347 35.68 1.23 -0.56
N MET A 348 35.43 2.54 -0.56
CA MET A 348 34.77 3.21 0.57
C MET A 348 33.31 2.77 0.72
N VAL A 349 32.57 2.63 -0.39
CA VAL A 349 31.20 2.08 -0.38
C VAL A 349 31.19 0.66 0.16
N SER A 350 32.10 -0.21 -0.30
CA SER A 350 32.19 -1.59 0.15
C SER A 350 32.49 -1.67 1.65
N LEU A 351 33.49 -0.94 2.16
CA LEU A 351 33.80 -0.92 3.59
C LEU A 351 32.63 -0.39 4.42
N ARG A 352 32.03 0.73 4.00
CA ARG A 352 30.93 1.37 4.72
C ARG A 352 29.67 0.53 4.72
N GLU A 353 29.31 -0.04 3.58
CA GLU A 353 28.04 -0.76 3.43
C GLU A 353 28.14 -2.24 3.81
N SER A 354 29.33 -2.84 3.96
CA SER A 354 29.48 -4.26 4.29
C SER A 354 28.97 -4.68 5.68
N ASN A 355 28.71 -3.73 6.59
CA ASN A 355 28.36 -4.05 7.98
C ASN A 355 27.22 -3.17 8.53
N THR A 356 26.54 -3.67 9.55
CA THR A 356 25.35 -3.04 10.17
C THR A 356 25.69 -1.76 10.93
N PHE A 357 26.95 -1.54 11.33
CA PHE A 357 27.35 -0.38 12.11
C PHE A 357 27.56 0.87 11.27
N THR A 358 28.05 0.72 10.04
CA THR A 358 28.38 1.86 9.16
C THR A 358 27.47 1.98 7.94
N SER A 359 26.62 0.98 7.66
CA SER A 359 25.78 0.99 6.47
C SER A 359 24.78 2.14 6.51
N THR A 360 24.70 2.89 5.41
CA THR A 360 23.70 3.96 5.23
C THR A 360 22.37 3.41 4.71
N LEU A 361 22.36 2.15 4.27
CA LEU A 361 21.19 1.45 3.74
C LEU A 361 20.46 0.60 4.79
N TYR A 362 21.02 0.43 5.98
CA TYR A 362 20.42 -0.35 7.05
C TYR A 362 19.95 0.56 8.19
N THR A 363 18.75 0.29 8.69
CA THR A 363 18.22 0.86 9.92
C THR A 363 17.93 -0.29 10.87
N TYR A 364 18.42 -0.19 12.10
CA TYR A 364 18.24 -1.23 13.11
C TYR A 364 16.76 -1.54 13.35
N ASN A 365 16.44 -2.83 13.33
CA ASN A 365 15.12 -3.34 13.71
C ASN A 365 15.25 -4.20 14.99
N PRO A 366 14.51 -3.89 16.07
CA PRO A 366 14.60 -4.61 17.34
C PRO A 366 14.15 -6.08 17.28
N ASP A 367 13.54 -6.53 16.18
CA ASP A 367 13.14 -7.91 15.97
C ASP A 367 14.13 -8.71 15.11
N ASP A 368 15.15 -8.06 14.55
CA ASP A 368 16.24 -8.74 13.86
C ASP A 368 17.13 -9.49 14.86
N ALA A 369 17.64 -10.66 14.45
CA ALA A 369 18.77 -11.26 15.12
C ALA A 369 20.00 -10.35 14.98
N PHE A 370 20.86 -10.29 15.99
CA PHE A 370 22.06 -9.47 15.90
C PHE A 370 23.08 -10.10 14.94
N PHE A 371 23.48 -9.35 13.91
CA PHE A 371 24.52 -9.72 12.97
C PHE A 371 25.39 -8.51 12.63
N VAL A 372 26.61 -8.78 12.19
CA VAL A 372 27.64 -7.76 11.96
C VAL A 372 27.76 -7.41 10.48
N PHE A 373 27.88 -8.42 9.62
CA PHE A 373 28.16 -8.25 8.20
C PHE A 373 26.99 -8.69 7.33
N PHE A 374 26.79 -7.99 6.22
CA PHE A 374 25.90 -8.47 5.16
C PHE A 374 26.63 -9.53 4.33
N THR A 375 25.94 -10.60 3.93
CA THR A 375 26.53 -11.72 3.16
C THR A 375 26.01 -11.80 1.72
N ASP A 376 25.10 -10.91 1.33
CA ASP A 376 24.39 -10.93 0.06
C ASP A 376 25.26 -10.49 -1.12
N ASP A 377 26.26 -9.64 -0.90
CA ASP A 377 27.03 -8.97 -1.94
C ASP A 377 28.47 -9.50 -2.16
N ASN A 378 28.98 -10.38 -1.29
CA ASN A 378 30.37 -10.85 -1.37
C ASN A 378 30.52 -12.36 -1.16
N LEU A 379 30.51 -13.12 -2.26
CA LEU A 379 30.67 -14.59 -2.25
C LEU A 379 32.01 -15.06 -1.67
N VAL A 380 33.09 -14.27 -1.81
CA VAL A 380 34.44 -14.68 -1.40
C VAL A 380 34.63 -14.52 0.11
N LEU A 381 34.15 -13.42 0.67
CA LEU A 381 34.25 -13.13 2.11
C LEU A 381 33.09 -13.71 2.93
N ARG A 382 32.07 -14.27 2.27
CA ARG A 382 30.88 -14.84 2.90
C ARG A 382 31.20 -15.81 4.04
N PRO A 383 32.15 -16.76 3.94
CA PRO A 383 32.50 -17.63 5.08
C PRO A 383 33.05 -16.86 6.29
N ILE A 384 33.84 -15.81 6.05
CA ILE A 384 34.40 -14.98 7.12
C ILE A 384 33.29 -14.15 7.77
N PHE A 385 32.40 -13.55 6.97
CA PHE A 385 31.25 -12.80 7.45
C PHE A 385 30.27 -13.69 8.23
N GLY A 386 29.99 -14.89 7.72
CA GLY A 386 29.20 -15.91 8.38
C GLY A 386 29.79 -16.32 9.74
N LEU A 387 31.12 -16.40 9.86
CA LEU A 387 31.78 -16.67 11.15
C LEU A 387 31.53 -15.57 12.17
N PHE A 388 31.72 -14.30 11.79
CA PHE A 388 31.48 -13.17 12.69
C PHE A 388 29.99 -13.05 13.07
N ASN A 389 29.08 -13.27 12.12
CA ASN A 389 27.64 -13.26 12.38
C ASN A 389 27.22 -14.42 13.30
N THR A 390 27.78 -15.61 13.10
CA THR A 390 27.54 -16.75 13.99
C THR A 390 28.04 -16.47 15.40
N ALA A 391 29.25 -15.91 15.54
CA ALA A 391 29.79 -15.50 16.84
C ALA A 391 28.91 -14.43 17.51
N ALA A 392 28.40 -13.48 16.75
CA ALA A 392 27.46 -12.47 17.22
C ALA A 392 26.14 -13.10 17.73
N GLY A 393 25.57 -14.05 16.98
CA GLY A 393 24.39 -14.81 17.40
C GLY A 393 24.61 -15.66 18.65
N ILE A 394 25.79 -16.29 18.79
CA ILE A 394 26.19 -17.00 20.02
C ILE A 394 26.29 -16.01 21.19
N GLY A 395 26.93 -14.86 21.00
CA GLY A 395 27.03 -13.81 22.02
C GLY A 395 25.66 -13.33 22.48
N GLN A 396 24.75 -13.06 21.55
CA GLN A 396 23.37 -12.69 21.85
C GLN A 396 22.62 -13.82 22.58
N SER A 397 22.87 -15.08 22.22
CA SER A 397 22.27 -16.24 22.90
C SER A 397 22.74 -16.37 24.34
N ILE A 398 24.05 -16.19 24.60
CA ILE A 398 24.61 -16.21 25.95
C ILE A 398 24.04 -15.06 26.78
N PHE A 399 24.02 -13.85 26.22
CA PHE A 399 23.41 -12.70 26.88
C PHE A 399 21.90 -12.94 27.14
N GLY A 400 21.20 -13.53 26.18
CA GLY A 400 19.80 -13.91 26.29
C GLY A 400 19.55 -14.95 27.37
N PHE A 401 20.44 -15.92 27.54
CA PHE A 401 20.36 -16.88 28.64
C PHE A 401 20.47 -16.19 30.01
N LEU A 402 21.36 -15.19 30.15
CA LEU A 402 21.53 -14.43 31.38
C LEU A 402 20.39 -13.42 31.63
N SER A 403 19.80 -12.87 30.58
CA SER A 403 18.71 -11.88 30.65
C SER A 403 17.31 -12.47 30.58
N TRP A 404 17.19 -13.79 30.37
CA TRP A 404 15.92 -14.52 30.24
C TRP A 404 14.86 -14.14 31.30
N PRO A 405 15.19 -14.02 32.61
CA PRO A 405 14.18 -13.65 33.62
C PRO A 405 13.54 -12.27 33.40
N PHE A 406 14.19 -11.39 32.64
CA PHE A 406 13.79 -9.99 32.44
C PHE A 406 13.21 -9.72 31.05
N ASP A 407 13.58 -10.51 30.04
CA ASP A 407 13.18 -10.31 28.64
C ASP A 407 12.29 -11.44 28.09
N TYR A 408 11.86 -12.36 28.96
CA TYR A 408 11.04 -13.54 28.62
C TYR A 408 11.68 -14.43 27.53
N GLY A 409 13.01 -14.39 27.40
CA GLY A 409 13.77 -15.21 26.47
C GLY A 409 13.83 -14.63 25.05
N LYS A 410 13.45 -13.36 24.86
CA LYS A 410 13.51 -12.69 23.56
C LYS A 410 14.91 -12.76 22.95
N ASN A 411 15.95 -12.34 23.70
CA ASN A 411 17.32 -12.34 23.20
C ASN A 411 17.87 -13.75 22.95
N LEU A 412 17.47 -14.73 23.77
CA LEU A 412 17.88 -16.11 23.58
C LEU A 412 17.33 -16.66 22.26
N LYS A 413 16.05 -16.40 21.97
CA LYS A 413 15.41 -16.78 20.71
C LYS A 413 16.06 -16.06 19.53
N SER A 414 16.24 -14.74 19.60
CA SER A 414 16.87 -13.95 18.54
C SER A 414 18.30 -14.41 18.25
N GLY A 415 19.10 -14.68 19.30
CA GLY A 415 20.46 -15.20 19.16
C GLY A 415 20.50 -16.57 18.48
N ALA A 416 19.62 -17.49 18.90
CA ALA A 416 19.51 -18.82 18.28
C ALA A 416 19.09 -18.72 16.80
N THR A 417 18.15 -17.83 16.48
CA THR A 417 17.79 -17.52 15.08
C THR A 417 18.98 -16.97 14.31
N GLY A 418 19.76 -16.06 14.90
CA GLY A 418 20.98 -15.50 14.29
C GLY A 418 22.00 -16.57 13.94
N VAL A 419 22.23 -17.53 14.84
CA VAL A 419 23.10 -18.69 14.58
C VAL A 419 22.56 -19.55 13.44
N LEU A 420 21.27 -19.91 13.48
CA LEU A 420 20.66 -20.75 12.44
C LEU A 420 20.71 -20.11 11.05
N MET A 421 20.57 -18.79 10.97
CA MET A 421 20.63 -18.05 9.70
C MET A 421 22.07 -17.83 9.22
N SER A 422 23.04 -17.73 10.11
CA SER A 422 24.44 -17.42 9.75
C SER A 422 25.30 -18.64 9.52
N LEU A 423 24.97 -19.79 10.11
CA LEU A 423 25.75 -21.02 9.99
C LEU A 423 25.86 -21.53 8.53
N PRO A 424 24.80 -21.48 7.70
CA PRO A 424 24.90 -21.88 6.28
C PRO A 424 25.90 -21.04 5.48
N GLU A 425 26.16 -19.79 5.90
CA GLU A 425 27.08 -18.87 5.21
C GLU A 425 28.56 -19.26 5.41
N LEU A 426 28.86 -20.24 6.26
CA LEU A 426 30.22 -20.80 6.43
C LEU A 426 30.65 -21.72 5.28
N LEU A 427 29.69 -22.19 4.48
CA LEU A 427 29.87 -23.08 3.32
C LEU A 427 29.88 -22.25 2.04
#